data_AF-A0A4Q3YNM9-F1
#
_entry.id   AF-A0A4Q3YNM9-F1
#
_cell.length_a   1.000
_cell.length_b   1.000
_cell.length_c   1.000
_cell.angle_alpha   90.00
_cell.angle_beta   90.00
_cell.angle_gamma   90.00
#
_symmetry.space_group_name_H-M   'P 1'
#
loop_
_entity.id
_entity.type
_entity.pdbx_description
1 polymer ?
#
loop_
_entity_poly.entity_id
_entity_poly.type
_entity_poly.pdbx_seq_one_letter_code
_entity_poly.pdbx_strand_id
1 'polypeptide(L)'
;MGRFTSHDRFIELVALLMPTGGVSKCLHYPGMTPVPKGFDRFAGHDARAHGYDWADVCPAYALALVSKGGYQLPQDSAQMEVLWNELGGESTKLWSEVDDVVRRSWAWLDSHVQASEQSDGGRSGKA
;
A
#
# COMPACT_ATOMS: atom_id res chain seq x y z
N MET A 1 -26.71 36.60 4.56
CA MET A 1 -27.15 35.28 5.04
C MET A 1 -26.55 34.22 4.11
N GLY A 2 -25.28 33.88 4.32
CA GLY A 2 -24.57 32.91 3.48
C GLY A 2 -24.98 31.50 3.86
N ARG A 3 -25.62 30.77 2.93
CA ARG A 3 -25.85 29.33 3.06
C ARG A 3 -24.52 28.62 2.85
N PHE A 4 -23.75 28.48 3.92
CA PHE A 4 -22.61 27.56 3.94
C PHE A 4 -23.16 26.15 3.80
N THR A 5 -23.01 25.62 2.60
CA THR A 5 -23.57 24.35 2.15
C THR A 5 -23.02 23.22 3.00
N SER A 6 -23.91 22.42 3.57
CA SER A 6 -23.60 21.16 4.27
C SER A 6 -22.68 20.22 3.49
N HIS A 7 -22.54 20.43 2.18
CA HIS A 7 -21.65 19.70 1.29
C HIS A 7 -20.16 19.92 1.61
N ASP A 8 -19.72 21.15 1.86
CA ASP A 8 -18.31 21.44 2.12
C ASP A 8 -17.86 20.87 3.46
N ARG A 9 -18.71 20.98 4.49
CA ARG A 9 -18.51 20.33 5.79
C ARG A 9 -18.52 18.81 5.69
N PHE A 10 -19.38 18.25 4.82
CA PHE A 10 -19.40 16.81 4.58
C PHE A 10 -18.14 16.35 3.87
N ILE A 11 -17.63 17.10 2.88
CA ILE A 11 -16.36 16.80 2.21
C ILE A 11 -15.17 16.91 3.19
N GLU A 12 -15.13 17.92 4.06
CA GLU A 12 -14.12 18.01 5.12
C GLU A 12 -14.21 16.84 6.10
N LEU A 13 -15.42 16.49 6.55
CA LEU A 13 -15.64 15.40 7.49
C LEU A 13 -15.32 14.04 6.86
N VAL A 14 -15.65 13.85 5.58
CA VAL A 14 -15.29 12.66 4.78
C VAL A 14 -13.79 12.63 4.51
N ALA A 15 -13.12 13.76 4.29
CA ALA A 15 -11.66 13.82 4.22
C ALA A 15 -11.01 13.53 5.59
N LEU A 16 -11.66 13.86 6.70
CA LEU A 16 -11.21 13.54 8.05
C LEU A 16 -11.44 12.06 8.43
N LEU A 17 -12.52 11.46 7.91
CA LEU A 17 -12.96 10.09 8.22
C LEU A 17 -12.41 9.06 7.24
N MET A 18 -12.19 9.43 5.98
CA MET A 18 -11.42 8.63 5.04
C MET A 18 -9.94 8.78 5.42
N PRO A 19 -9.16 7.70 5.46
CA PRO A 19 -7.72 7.80 5.64
C PRO A 19 -7.17 8.77 4.59
N THR A 20 -6.70 9.93 5.04
CA THR A 20 -6.24 11.01 4.15
C THR A 20 -5.00 10.59 3.36
N GLY A 21 -4.33 9.52 3.77
CA GLY A 21 -3.31 8.81 3.02
C GLY A 21 -3.57 7.31 3.12
N GLY A 22 -3.37 6.63 2.00
CA GLY A 22 -3.44 5.19 1.89
C GLY A 22 -2.67 4.79 0.64
N VAL A 23 -2.15 3.57 0.62
CA VAL A 23 -1.34 3.07 -0.48
C VAL A 23 -2.10 3.13 -1.80
N SER A 24 -3.43 2.99 -1.74
CA SER A 24 -4.33 3.15 -2.88
C SER A 24 -4.18 4.47 -3.65
N LYS A 25 -3.81 5.58 -2.98
CA LYS A 25 -3.58 6.88 -3.63
C LYS A 25 -2.22 6.98 -4.32
N CYS A 26 -1.29 6.10 -4.00
CA CYS A 26 0.05 6.06 -4.55
C CYS A 26 0.20 4.97 -5.63
N LEU A 27 -0.89 4.24 -5.92
CA LEU A 27 -0.97 3.38 -7.09
C LEU A 27 -1.01 4.24 -8.34
N HIS A 28 -0.10 3.95 -9.28
CA HIS A 28 -0.06 4.60 -10.58
C HIS A 28 -1.35 4.38 -11.39
N TYR A 29 -2.03 3.26 -11.17
CA TYR A 29 -3.32 2.91 -11.77
C TYR A 29 -4.37 2.66 -10.68
N PRO A 30 -5.04 3.72 -10.17
CA PRO A 30 -6.05 3.59 -9.13
C PRO A 30 -7.17 2.64 -9.53
N GLY A 31 -7.56 1.73 -8.63
CA GLY A 31 -8.66 0.79 -8.84
C GLY A 31 -8.34 -0.48 -9.63
N MET A 32 -7.14 -0.62 -10.20
CA MET A 32 -6.72 -1.87 -10.87
C MET A 32 -6.10 -2.89 -9.90
N THR A 33 -5.48 -2.43 -8.81
CA THR A 33 -4.88 -3.30 -7.81
C THR A 33 -5.69 -3.23 -6.52
N PRO A 34 -6.33 -4.33 -6.09
CA PRO A 34 -7.04 -4.34 -4.82
C PRO A 34 -6.04 -4.26 -3.66
N VAL A 35 -6.24 -3.29 -2.77
CA VAL A 35 -5.43 -3.16 -1.55
C VAL A 35 -5.99 -4.10 -0.47
N PRO A 36 -5.22 -5.07 0.05
CA PRO A 36 -5.70 -5.96 1.10
C PRO A 36 -6.12 -5.21 2.35
N LYS A 37 -7.17 -5.70 3.02
CA LYS A 37 -7.70 -5.09 4.24
C LYS A 37 -6.61 -5.04 5.31
N GLY A 38 -6.36 -3.85 5.85
CA GLY A 38 -5.35 -3.62 6.88
C GLY A 38 -3.97 -3.24 6.36
N PHE A 39 -3.71 -3.35 5.05
CA PHE A 39 -2.42 -2.98 4.48
C PHE A 39 -2.11 -1.49 4.64
N ASP A 40 -3.09 -0.61 4.43
CA ASP A 40 -2.93 0.84 4.65
C ASP A 40 -2.53 1.16 6.10
N ARG A 41 -3.09 0.43 7.08
CA ARG A 41 -2.75 0.60 8.49
C ARG A 41 -1.33 0.11 8.76
N PHE A 42 -0.95 -1.03 8.21
CA PHE A 42 0.41 -1.56 8.30
C PHE A 42 1.41 -0.56 7.71
N ALA A 43 1.21 -0.10 6.48
CA ALA A 43 2.10 0.82 5.78
C ALA A 43 2.25 2.14 6.56
N GLY A 44 1.14 2.72 7.03
CA GLY A 44 1.18 3.93 7.83
C GLY A 44 1.89 3.75 9.18
N HIS A 45 1.77 2.59 9.81
CA HIS A 45 2.50 2.28 11.04
C HIS A 45 4.00 2.04 10.79
N ASP A 46 4.34 1.26 9.77
CA ASP A 46 5.72 0.96 9.38
C ASP A 46 6.49 2.24 9.01
N ALA A 47 5.87 3.12 8.22
CA ALA A 47 6.47 4.40 7.85
C ALA A 47 6.76 5.28 9.08
N ARG A 48 5.80 5.39 10.01
CA ARG A 48 5.97 6.15 11.25
C ARG A 48 7.03 5.54 12.18
N ALA A 49 7.06 4.21 12.29
CA ALA A 49 8.03 3.51 13.13
C ALA A 49 9.48 3.74 12.69
N HIS A 50 9.70 3.93 11.39
CA HIS A 50 11.02 4.20 10.81
C HIS A 50 11.29 5.69 10.56
N GLY A 51 10.35 6.58 10.90
CA GLY A 51 10.49 8.03 10.73
C GLY A 51 10.52 8.50 9.28
N TYR A 52 9.92 7.75 8.36
CA TYR A 52 9.85 8.14 6.95
C TYR A 52 8.79 9.21 6.70
N ASP A 53 9.06 10.10 5.73
CA ASP A 53 8.01 10.94 5.15
C ASP A 53 7.12 10.07 4.26
N TRP A 54 5.81 10.15 4.51
CA TRP A 54 4.82 9.38 3.76
C TRP A 54 4.86 9.68 2.27
N ALA A 55 5.10 10.93 1.87
CA ALA A 55 5.16 11.29 0.44
C ALA A 55 6.26 10.53 -0.31
N ASP A 56 7.40 10.30 0.34
CA ASP A 56 8.54 9.60 -0.24
C ASP A 56 8.37 8.09 -0.26
N VAL A 57 7.76 7.48 0.77
CA VAL A 57 7.70 6.00 0.88
C VAL A 57 6.38 5.39 0.43
N CYS A 58 5.31 6.18 0.27
CA CYS A 58 4.03 5.67 -0.19
C CYS A 58 4.11 4.96 -1.56
N PRO A 59 4.87 5.46 -2.56
CA PRO A 59 5.09 4.74 -3.81
C PRO A 59 5.78 3.39 -3.61
N ALA A 60 6.62 3.23 -2.58
CA ALA A 60 7.30 1.96 -2.31
C ALA A 60 6.33 0.88 -1.82
N TYR A 61 5.37 1.25 -0.95
CA TYR A 61 4.29 0.34 -0.55
C TYR A 61 3.36 -0.02 -1.72
N ALA A 62 3.11 0.93 -2.62
CA ALA A 62 2.32 0.69 -3.83
C ALA A 62 3.05 -0.23 -4.80
N LEU A 63 4.36 0.00 -5.02
CA LEU A 63 5.23 -0.86 -5.80
C LEU A 63 5.24 -2.28 -5.23
N ALA A 64 5.32 -2.44 -3.91
CA ALA A 64 5.28 -3.73 -3.26
C ALA A 64 3.99 -4.52 -3.56
N LEU A 65 2.83 -3.85 -3.61
CA LEU A 65 1.56 -4.50 -3.96
C LEU A 65 1.55 -5.03 -5.39
N VAL A 66 2.01 -4.24 -6.35
CA VAL A 66 1.95 -4.61 -7.78
C VAL A 66 3.02 -5.61 -8.19
N SER A 67 4.13 -5.66 -7.46
CA SER A 67 5.26 -6.56 -7.74
C SER A 67 5.18 -7.89 -7.00
N LYS A 68 4.31 -7.99 -5.99
CA LYS A 68 4.17 -9.20 -5.18
C LYS A 68 3.84 -10.42 -6.06
N GLY A 69 4.63 -11.49 -5.93
CA GLY A 69 4.44 -12.75 -6.65
C GLY A 69 5.03 -12.76 -8.08
N GLY A 70 5.41 -11.61 -8.63
CA GLY A 70 6.11 -11.51 -9.92
C GLY A 70 7.63 -11.38 -9.80
N TYR A 71 8.13 -11.01 -8.62
CA TYR A 71 9.55 -10.74 -8.36
C TYR A 71 10.01 -11.38 -7.04
N GLN A 72 11.31 -11.64 -6.94
CA GLN A 72 11.97 -12.18 -5.75
C GLN A 72 13.18 -11.32 -5.39
N LEU A 73 13.25 -10.84 -4.16
CA LEU A 73 14.41 -10.09 -3.66
C LEU A 73 15.26 -10.98 -2.76
N PRO A 74 16.61 -10.90 -2.84
CA PRO A 74 17.42 -9.94 -3.62
C PRO A 74 17.65 -10.25 -5.11
N GLN A 75 17.19 -11.38 -5.63
CA GLN A 75 17.52 -11.90 -6.97
C GLN A 75 17.17 -10.91 -8.09
N ASP A 76 16.00 -10.30 -8.00
CA ASP A 76 15.46 -9.39 -9.00
C ASP A 76 15.65 -7.90 -8.63
N SER A 77 16.63 -7.58 -7.79
CA SER A 77 16.84 -6.21 -7.31
C SER A 77 17.06 -5.21 -8.45
N ALA A 78 17.75 -5.61 -9.51
CA ALA A 78 18.00 -4.74 -10.66
C ALA A 78 16.71 -4.43 -11.44
N GLN A 79 15.83 -5.43 -11.65
CA GLN A 79 14.54 -5.19 -12.30
C GLN A 79 13.63 -4.34 -11.42
N MET A 80 13.65 -4.56 -10.10
CA MET A 80 12.89 -3.77 -9.15
C MET A 80 13.36 -2.30 -9.09
N GLU A 81 14.66 -2.05 -9.24
CA GLU A 81 15.20 -0.69 -9.37
C GLU A 81 14.69 0.01 -10.64
N VAL A 82 14.61 -0.70 -11.77
CA VAL A 82 14.01 -0.16 -13.00
C VAL A 82 12.54 0.19 -12.76
N LEU A 83 11.76 -0.70 -12.14
CA LEU A 83 10.36 -0.42 -11.79
C LEU A 83 10.23 0.76 -10.83
N TRP A 84 11.15 0.89 -9.87
CA TRP A 84 11.18 2.02 -8.95
C TRP A 84 11.41 3.35 -9.67
N ASN A 85 12.32 3.38 -10.64
CA ASN A 85 12.55 4.57 -11.46
C ASN A 85 11.33 4.99 -12.30
N GLU A 86 10.48 4.03 -12.69
CA GLU A 86 9.26 4.30 -13.46
C GLU A 86 8.05 4.64 -12.59
N LEU A 87 7.91 3.96 -11.44
CA LEU A 87 6.70 3.99 -10.61
C LEU A 87 6.88 4.74 -9.27
N GLY A 88 8.10 5.16 -8.93
CA GLY A 88 8.43 5.90 -7.71
C GLY A 88 7.79 7.30 -7.65
N GLY A 89 7.31 7.81 -8.79
CA GLY A 89 6.59 9.08 -8.87
C GLY A 89 7.43 10.26 -8.40
N GLU A 90 6.89 11.04 -7.45
CA GLU A 90 7.55 12.22 -6.87
C GLU A 90 8.46 11.86 -5.67
N SER A 91 8.71 10.58 -5.41
CA SER A 91 9.61 10.18 -4.33
C SER A 91 11.03 10.69 -4.57
N THR A 92 11.66 11.24 -3.53
CA THR A 92 13.05 11.68 -3.57
C THR A 92 14.05 10.55 -3.25
N LYS A 93 13.54 9.33 -3.01
CA LYS A 93 14.32 8.20 -2.50
C LYS A 93 14.95 7.37 -3.60
N LEU A 94 16.17 6.89 -3.33
CA LEU A 94 16.83 5.88 -4.15
C LEU A 94 16.26 4.49 -3.86
N TRP A 95 16.40 3.56 -4.81
CA TRP A 95 15.98 2.17 -4.62
C TRP A 95 16.58 1.54 -3.36
N SER A 96 17.86 1.78 -3.10
CA SER A 96 18.57 1.29 -1.90
C SER A 96 18.04 1.84 -0.58
N GLU A 97 17.22 2.90 -0.60
CA GLU A 97 16.58 3.43 0.61
C GLU A 97 15.18 2.84 0.82
N VAL A 98 14.58 2.23 -0.21
CA VAL A 98 13.18 1.75 -0.18
C VAL A 98 13.04 0.25 -0.41
N ASP A 99 14.09 -0.48 -0.81
CA ASP A 99 14.01 -1.93 -1.05
C ASP A 99 13.59 -2.68 0.22
N ASP A 100 14.08 -2.25 1.38
CA ASP A 100 13.68 -2.76 2.69
C ASP A 100 12.19 -2.53 2.97
N VAL A 101 11.61 -1.40 2.53
CA VAL A 101 10.17 -1.14 2.65
C VAL A 101 9.38 -2.15 1.81
N VAL A 102 9.85 -2.44 0.59
CA VAL A 102 9.23 -3.44 -0.29
C VAL A 102 9.31 -4.83 0.32
N ARG A 103 10.47 -5.24 0.85
CA ARG A 103 10.65 -6.54 1.50
C ARG A 103 9.73 -6.71 2.71
N ARG A 104 9.65 -5.72 3.59
CA ARG A 104 8.76 -5.76 4.77
C ARG A 104 7.29 -5.84 4.35
N SER A 105 6.92 -5.09 3.32
CA SER A 105 5.57 -5.13 2.74
C SER A 105 5.23 -6.51 2.20
N TRP A 106 6.16 -7.14 1.48
CA TRP A 106 5.98 -8.51 1.00
C TRP A 106 5.84 -9.54 2.11
N ALA A 107 6.60 -9.42 3.20
CA ALA A 107 6.48 -10.29 4.36
C ALA A 107 5.12 -10.15 5.06
N TRP A 108 4.61 -8.92 5.16
CA TRP A 108 3.27 -8.67 5.68
C TRP A 108 2.20 -9.26 4.75
N LEU A 109 2.33 -9.07 3.44
CA LEU A 109 1.39 -9.61 2.45
C LEU A 109 1.36 -11.15 2.47
N ASP A 110 2.51 -11.82 2.56
CA ASP A 110 2.54 -13.29 2.66
C ASP A 110 1.79 -13.82 3.89
N SER A 111 1.97 -13.15 5.04
CA SER A 111 1.33 -13.57 6.29
C SER A 111 -0.18 -13.31 6.34
N HIS A 112 -0.69 -12.36 5.56
CA HIS A 112 -2.09 -11.93 5.64
C HIS A 112 -2.95 -12.31 4.42
N VAL A 113 -2.35 -12.54 3.24
CA VAL A 113 -3.06 -13.06 2.05
C VAL A 113 -3.38 -14.56 2.23
N GLN A 114 -2.47 -15.35 2.81
CA GLN A 114 -2.73 -16.77 3.08
C GLN A 114 -3.82 -17.01 4.13
N ALA A 115 -4.00 -16.07 5.08
CA ALA A 115 -5.04 -16.16 6.10
C ALA A 115 -6.46 -15.94 5.53
N SER A 116 -6.59 -15.10 4.50
CA SER A 116 -7.86 -14.90 3.78
C SER A 116 -8.25 -16.11 2.94
N GLU A 117 -7.30 -16.83 2.35
CA GLU A 117 -7.58 -18.01 1.51
C GLU A 117 -7.95 -19.25 2.35
N GLN A 118 -7.36 -19.43 3.54
CA GLN A 118 -7.70 -20.55 4.43
C GLN A 118 -9.06 -20.42 5.12
N SER A 119 -9.58 -19.20 5.26
CA SER A 119 -10.85 -18.95 5.94
C SER A 119 -12.09 -19.26 5.07
N ASP A 120 -11.92 -19.40 3.75
CA ASP A 120 -13.01 -19.64 2.79
C ASP A 120 -13.11 -21.12 2.33
N GLY A 121 -12.16 -21.98 2.72
CA GLY A 121 -12.13 -23.41 2.37
C GLY A 121 -12.78 -24.36 3.39
N GLY A 122 -13.28 -23.84 4.52
CA GLY A 122 -13.68 -24.62 5.69
C GLY A 122 -15.18 -24.90 5.84
N ARG A 123 -15.91 -25.21 4.76
CA ARG A 123 -17.31 -25.68 4.91
C ARG A 123 -17.75 -26.67 3.82
N SER A 124 -17.25 -27.90 3.88
CA SER A 124 -18.03 -29.05 3.41
C SER A 124 -17.46 -30.36 3.95
N GLY A 125 -18.24 -31.09 4.74
CA GLY A 125 -17.82 -32.39 5.27
C GLY A 125 -18.53 -32.84 6.54
N LYS A 126 -19.86 -32.72 6.63
CA LYS A 126 -20.69 -33.56 7.49
C LYS A 126 -22.01 -33.87 6.79
N ALA A 127 -22.06 -35.07 6.20
CA ALA A 127 -23.26 -35.88 6.05
C ALA A 127 -22.79 -37.34 5.92
#